data_AF-A0A7C4GR68-F1
#
_entry.id   AF-A0A7C4GR68-F1
#
_cell.length_a   1.000
_cell.length_b   1.000
_cell.length_c   1.000
_cell.angle_alpha   90.00
_cell.angle_beta   90.00
_cell.angle_gamma   90.00
#
_symmetry.space_group_name_H-M   'P 1'
#
loop_
_entity.id
_entity.type
_entity.pdbx_description
1 polymer ?
#
loop_
_entity_poly.entity_id
_entity_poly.type
_entity_poly.pdbx_seq_one_letter_code
_entity_poly.pdbx_strand_id
1 'polypeptide(L)'
;MALRSGALWLVGKGVVIVASWLGWFSVFLVRFAPSPVLILIERSFNLTHGEASLIFTSYLLAYAVMQIPAGVLSDRINPSRVIAIGLAIMTVSGFAMGLSPTFVTMIILSFLTGVGAGTFYTSSTSLLSLLFPPREREKVLGIVYSGIGTGTSAAIAIGGFLGSLLGCFLFDIHRGIDRFWKFL
;
A
#
# COMPACT_ATOMS: atom_id res chain seq x y z
N MET A 1 25.97 34.12 8.88
CA MET A 1 24.54 33.82 8.61
C MET A 1 24.32 32.82 7.47
N ALA A 2 25.24 32.66 6.51
CA ALA A 2 25.12 31.72 5.38
C ALA A 2 25.22 30.22 5.73
N LEU A 3 25.90 29.84 6.82
CA LEU A 3 26.10 28.42 7.19
C LEU A 3 24.86 27.72 7.77
N ARG A 4 23.89 28.46 8.29
CA ARG A 4 22.60 27.89 8.74
C ARG A 4 21.70 27.46 7.56
N SER A 5 21.90 28.05 6.38
CA SER A 5 21.09 27.75 5.19
C SER A 5 21.36 26.35 4.63
N GLY A 6 22.62 25.90 4.64
CA GLY A 6 23.01 24.58 4.13
C GLY A 6 22.52 23.42 4.99
N ALA A 7 22.57 23.55 6.32
CA ALA A 7 22.09 22.52 7.24
C ALA A 7 20.55 22.36 7.16
N LEU A 8 19.80 23.47 7.13
CA LEU A 8 18.33 23.44 6.91
C LEU A 8 17.95 22.85 5.55
N TRP A 9 18.76 23.13 4.51
CA TRP A 9 18.54 22.60 3.17
C TRP A 9 18.83 21.09 3.07
N LEU A 10 19.88 20.61 3.75
CA LEU A 10 20.20 19.18 3.82
C LEU A 10 19.20 18.40 4.69
N VAL A 11 18.75 18.98 5.81
CA VAL A 11 17.68 18.42 6.64
C VAL A 11 16.38 18.31 5.83
N GLY A 12 16.06 19.32 5.02
CA GLY A 12 14.90 19.28 4.11
C GLY A 12 14.97 18.13 3.09
N LYS A 13 16.15 17.88 2.50
CA LYS A 13 16.35 16.76 1.58
C LYS A 13 16.20 15.40 2.26
N GLY A 14 16.77 15.23 3.45
CA GLY A 14 16.63 13.99 4.23
C GLY A 14 15.17 13.68 4.54
N VAL A 15 14.39 14.68 4.97
CA VAL A 15 12.96 14.54 5.22
C VAL A 15 12.20 14.12 3.97
N VAL A 16 12.51 14.70 2.80
CA VAL A 16 11.85 14.31 1.54
C VAL A 16 12.17 12.88 1.14
N ILE A 17 13.41 12.42 1.32
CA ILE A 17 13.80 11.03 1.05
C ILE A 17 13.01 10.08 1.95
N VAL A 18 12.99 10.35 3.26
CA VAL A 18 12.27 9.52 4.23
C VAL A 18 10.76 9.53 3.95
N ALA A 19 10.17 10.69 3.67
CA ALA A 19 8.75 10.80 3.34
C ALA A 19 8.39 10.06 2.04
N SER A 20 9.23 10.16 1.02
CA SER A 20 9.04 9.45 -0.25
C SER A 20 9.18 7.93 -0.06
N TRP A 21 10.16 7.50 0.73
CA TRP A 21 10.35 6.11 1.11
C TRP A 21 9.14 5.56 1.86
N LEU A 22 8.64 6.29 2.86
CA LEU A 22 7.44 5.94 3.63
C LEU A 22 6.20 5.88 2.74
N GLY A 23 6.09 6.74 1.75
CA GLY A 23 5.02 6.70 0.78
C GLY A 23 5.08 5.43 -0.09
N TRP A 24 6.26 5.07 -0.62
CA TRP A 24 6.44 3.81 -1.36
C TRP A 24 6.17 2.58 -0.50
N PHE A 25 6.67 2.60 0.73
CA PHE A 25 6.39 1.58 1.73
C PHE A 25 4.88 1.43 1.94
N SER A 26 4.17 2.52 2.18
CA SER A 26 2.73 2.51 2.45
C SER A 26 1.91 2.04 1.25
N VAL A 27 2.25 2.49 0.03
CA VAL A 27 1.58 2.08 -1.21
C VAL A 27 1.69 0.57 -1.40
N PHE A 28 2.89 0.01 -1.22
CA PHE A 28 3.10 -1.43 -1.39
C PHE A 28 2.56 -2.25 -0.22
N LEU A 29 2.60 -1.70 0.99
CA LEU A 29 1.98 -2.32 2.16
C LEU A 29 0.48 -2.53 1.92
N VAL A 30 -0.25 -1.46 1.53
CA VAL A 30 -1.69 -1.52 1.30
C VAL A 30 -2.02 -2.38 0.08
N ARG A 31 -1.24 -2.27 -1.00
CA ARG A 31 -1.43 -3.08 -2.21
C ARG A 31 -1.39 -4.58 -1.95
N PHE A 32 -0.49 -5.03 -1.08
CA PHE A 32 -0.32 -6.46 -0.79
C PHE A 32 -1.05 -6.94 0.47
N ALA A 33 -1.65 -6.04 1.25
CA ALA A 33 -2.42 -6.39 2.44
C ALA A 33 -3.53 -7.44 2.20
N PRO A 34 -4.27 -7.44 1.06
CA PRO A 34 -5.31 -8.46 0.82
C PRO A 34 -4.76 -9.87 0.55
N SER A 35 -3.49 -10.01 0.18
CA SER A 35 -2.92 -11.29 -0.29
C SER A 35 -3.04 -12.43 0.74
N PRO A 36 -2.66 -12.25 2.01
CA PRO A 36 -2.72 -13.33 3.00
C PRO A 36 -4.14 -13.73 3.40
N VAL A 37 -5.13 -12.86 3.19
CA VAL A 37 -6.54 -13.08 3.55
C VAL A 37 -7.40 -13.49 2.35
N LEU A 38 -6.83 -13.59 1.15
CA LEU A 38 -7.58 -13.85 -0.08
C LEU A 38 -8.40 -15.15 0.00
N ILE A 39 -7.80 -16.22 0.52
CA ILE A 39 -8.48 -17.52 0.71
C ILE A 39 -9.66 -17.40 1.69
N LEU A 40 -9.56 -16.53 2.69
CA LEU A 40 -10.67 -16.29 3.62
C LEU A 40 -11.80 -15.54 2.91
N ILE A 41 -11.47 -14.54 2.09
CA ILE A 41 -12.45 -13.80 1.27
C ILE A 41 -13.17 -14.76 0.31
N GLU A 42 -12.43 -15.64 -0.36
CA GLU A 42 -12.97 -16.69 -1.24
C GLU A 42 -14.00 -17.56 -0.51
N ARG A 43 -13.65 -18.04 0.69
CA ARG A 43 -14.54 -18.89 1.49
C ARG A 43 -15.75 -18.14 2.04
N SER A 44 -15.56 -16.91 2.53
CA SER A 44 -16.63 -16.09 3.13
C SER A 44 -17.69 -15.67 2.13
N PHE A 45 -17.31 -15.41 0.88
CA PHE A 45 -18.23 -14.98 -0.18
C PHE A 45 -18.53 -16.09 -1.21
N ASN A 46 -18.03 -17.32 -0.99
CA ASN A 46 -18.16 -18.46 -1.89
C ASN A 46 -17.75 -18.14 -3.34
N LEU A 47 -16.57 -17.53 -3.48
CA LEU A 47 -16.03 -17.07 -4.76
C LEU A 47 -15.00 -18.05 -5.32
N THR A 48 -14.88 -18.08 -6.63
CA THR A 48 -13.73 -18.68 -7.32
C THR A 48 -12.48 -17.80 -7.14
N HIS A 49 -11.31 -18.41 -7.29
CA HIS A 49 -10.03 -17.67 -7.23
C HIS A 49 -9.95 -16.55 -8.28
N GLY A 50 -10.53 -16.76 -9.46
CA GLY A 50 -10.61 -15.76 -10.52
C GLY A 50 -11.47 -14.56 -10.12
N GLU A 51 -12.60 -14.79 -9.47
CA GLU A 51 -13.46 -13.73 -8.95
C GLU A 51 -12.76 -12.94 -7.83
N ALA A 52 -12.17 -13.62 -6.84
CA ALA A 52 -11.46 -12.96 -5.74
C ALA A 52 -10.28 -12.10 -6.23
N SER A 53 -9.61 -12.54 -7.30
CA SER A 53 -8.52 -11.80 -7.96
C SER A 53 -8.95 -10.47 -8.59
N LEU A 54 -10.26 -10.22 -8.73
CA LEU A 54 -10.78 -8.92 -9.19
C LEU A 54 -10.44 -7.78 -8.24
N ILE A 55 -10.21 -8.05 -6.94
CA ILE A 55 -9.71 -7.03 -6.00
C ILE A 55 -8.37 -6.48 -6.50
N PHE A 56 -7.42 -7.34 -6.86
CA PHE A 56 -6.11 -6.89 -7.36
C PHE A 56 -6.22 -6.25 -8.75
N THR A 57 -7.05 -6.83 -9.61
CA THR A 57 -7.23 -6.34 -10.99
C THR A 57 -7.84 -4.94 -11.00
N SER A 58 -8.86 -4.67 -10.18
CA SER A 58 -9.49 -3.36 -10.08
C SER A 58 -8.53 -2.30 -9.55
N TYR A 59 -7.74 -2.64 -8.55
CA TYR A 59 -6.66 -1.78 -8.03
C TYR A 59 -5.65 -1.45 -9.14
N LEU A 60 -5.14 -2.46 -9.84
CA LEU A 60 -4.10 -2.28 -10.85
C LEU A 60 -4.59 -1.47 -12.04
N LEU A 61 -5.83 -1.70 -12.47
CA LEU A 61 -6.46 -0.93 -13.54
C LEU A 61 -6.58 0.54 -13.15
N ALA A 62 -7.14 0.84 -11.97
CA ALA A 62 -7.25 2.19 -11.46
C ALA A 62 -5.88 2.87 -11.31
N TYR A 63 -4.92 2.15 -10.73
CA TYR A 63 -3.55 2.60 -10.55
C TYR A 63 -2.86 2.94 -11.88
N ALA A 64 -3.03 2.09 -12.90
CA ALA A 64 -2.46 2.32 -14.23
C ALA A 64 -3.09 3.55 -14.91
N VAL A 65 -4.42 3.63 -14.92
CA VAL A 65 -5.16 4.73 -15.55
C VAL A 65 -4.85 6.06 -14.85
N MET A 66 -4.75 6.07 -13.52
CA MET A 66 -4.58 7.30 -12.76
C MET A 66 -3.17 7.91 -12.85
N GLN A 67 -2.15 7.13 -13.22
CA GLN A 67 -0.78 7.64 -13.36
C GLN A 67 -0.67 8.76 -14.41
N ILE A 68 -1.40 8.65 -15.52
CA ILE A 68 -1.40 9.64 -16.61
C ILE A 68 -1.96 11.00 -16.13
N PRO A 69 -3.22 11.10 -15.65
CA PRO A 69 -3.75 12.37 -15.17
C PRO A 69 -3.00 12.88 -13.93
N ALA A 70 -2.49 12.00 -13.07
CA ALA A 70 -1.69 12.41 -11.93
C ALA A 70 -0.37 13.07 -12.33
N GLY A 71 0.28 12.60 -13.40
CA GLY A 71 1.48 13.25 -13.93
C GLY A 71 1.19 14.69 -14.36
N VAL A 72 0.13 14.88 -15.15
CA VAL A 72 -0.32 16.22 -15.60
C VAL A 72 -0.69 17.11 -14.41
N LEU A 73 -1.35 16.55 -13.39
CA LEU A 73 -1.76 17.28 -12.20
C LEU A 73 -0.56 17.69 -11.33
N SER A 74 0.40 16.77 -11.17
CA SER A 74 1.66 16.99 -10.47
C SER A 74 2.44 18.16 -11.06
N ASP A 75 2.47 18.27 -12.39
CA ASP A 75 3.18 19.34 -13.09
C ASP A 75 2.48 20.71 -12.93
N ARG A 76 1.18 20.74 -12.59
CA ARG A 76 0.38 21.98 -12.50
C ARG A 76 0.22 22.56 -11.09
N ILE A 77 -0.02 21.73 -10.07
CA ILE A 77 -0.51 22.21 -8.74
C ILE A 77 0.33 21.82 -7.53
N ASN A 78 1.59 21.39 -7.74
CA ASN A 78 2.58 20.93 -6.76
C ASN A 78 2.50 19.41 -6.45
N PRO A 79 3.58 18.65 -6.70
CA PRO A 79 3.61 17.19 -6.49
C PRO A 79 3.32 16.78 -5.04
N SER A 80 3.77 17.54 -4.05
CA SER A 80 3.58 17.21 -2.64
C SER A 80 2.09 17.22 -2.24
N ARG A 81 1.30 18.12 -2.82
CA ARG A 81 -0.16 18.16 -2.56
C ARG A 81 -0.86 16.98 -3.21
N VAL A 82 -0.48 16.64 -4.44
CA VAL A 82 -1.02 15.47 -5.17
C VAL A 82 -0.70 14.17 -4.43
N ILE A 83 0.52 14.04 -3.90
CA ILE A 83 0.93 12.91 -3.04
C ILE A 83 0.05 12.82 -1.80
N ALA A 84 -0.11 13.92 -1.05
CA ALA A 84 -0.87 13.92 0.19
C ALA A 84 -2.34 13.52 -0.01
N ILE A 85 -2.99 14.06 -1.05
CA ILE A 85 -4.38 13.73 -1.39
C ILE A 85 -4.49 12.26 -1.80
N GLY A 86 -3.57 11.77 -2.65
CA GLY A 86 -3.57 10.37 -3.09
C GLY A 86 -3.40 9.38 -1.94
N LEU A 87 -2.43 9.65 -1.05
CA LEU A 87 -2.21 8.81 0.14
C LEU A 87 -3.41 8.84 1.09
N ALA A 88 -4.07 9.99 1.26
CA ALA A 88 -5.29 10.08 2.06
C ALA A 88 -6.42 9.23 1.46
N ILE A 89 -6.67 9.34 0.15
CA ILE A 89 -7.66 8.52 -0.56
C ILE A 89 -7.34 7.03 -0.36
N MET A 90 -6.11 6.63 -0.66
CA MET A 90 -5.64 5.25 -0.53
C MET A 90 -5.83 4.70 0.88
N THR A 91 -5.48 5.49 1.89
CA THR A 91 -5.57 5.07 3.29
C THR A 91 -7.03 4.89 3.72
N VAL A 92 -7.88 5.86 3.40
CA VAL A 92 -9.29 5.84 3.77
C VAL A 92 -10.02 4.70 3.05
N SER A 93 -9.82 4.57 1.74
CA SER A 93 -10.49 3.51 0.96
C SER A 93 -9.96 2.12 1.31
N GLY A 94 -8.64 1.97 1.53
CA GLY A 94 -8.02 0.71 1.93
C GLY A 94 -8.49 0.26 3.31
N PHE A 95 -8.63 1.18 4.26
CA PHE A 95 -9.20 0.89 5.57
C PHE A 95 -10.69 0.51 5.47
N ALA A 96 -11.48 1.29 4.74
CA ALA A 96 -12.90 0.99 4.51
C ALA A 96 -13.12 -0.36 3.81
N MET A 97 -12.17 -0.80 2.95
CA MET A 97 -12.25 -2.09 2.27
C MET A 97 -12.29 -3.26 3.24
N GLY A 98 -11.53 -3.18 4.35
CA GLY A 98 -11.55 -4.20 5.41
C GLY A 98 -12.86 -4.26 6.20
N LEU A 99 -13.67 -3.20 6.15
CA LEU A 99 -14.98 -3.10 6.83
C LEU A 99 -16.16 -3.36 5.88
N SER A 100 -15.88 -3.74 4.64
CA SER A 100 -16.91 -3.81 3.62
C SER A 100 -17.84 -5.03 3.82
N PRO A 101 -19.16 -4.86 3.64
CA PRO A 101 -20.13 -5.93 3.86
C PRO A 101 -20.31 -6.86 2.67
N THR A 102 -19.86 -6.45 1.47
CA THR A 102 -20.04 -7.23 0.24
C THR A 102 -18.78 -7.19 -0.62
N PHE A 103 -18.60 -8.23 -1.43
CA PHE A 103 -17.48 -8.33 -2.36
C PHE A 103 -17.49 -7.21 -3.42
N VAL A 104 -18.67 -6.77 -3.88
CA VAL A 104 -18.77 -5.64 -4.82
C VAL A 104 -18.25 -4.35 -4.18
N THR A 105 -18.58 -4.10 -2.92
CA THR A 105 -18.03 -2.96 -2.17
C THR A 105 -16.51 -3.06 -2.01
N MET A 106 -15.96 -4.27 -1.79
CA MET A 106 -14.50 -4.49 -1.80
C MET A 106 -13.86 -4.09 -3.12
N ILE A 107 -14.44 -4.48 -4.25
CA ILE A 107 -13.90 -4.14 -5.58
C ILE A 107 -13.89 -2.63 -5.80
N ILE A 108 -14.98 -1.94 -5.43
CA ILE A 108 -15.09 -0.47 -5.56
C ILE A 108 -14.05 0.23 -4.68
N LEU A 109 -13.91 -0.20 -3.42
CA LEU A 109 -12.92 0.38 -2.51
C LEU A 109 -11.49 0.05 -2.94
N SER A 110 -11.26 -1.14 -3.50
CA SER A 110 -9.98 -1.51 -4.10
C SER A 110 -9.64 -0.63 -5.30
N PHE A 111 -10.63 -0.35 -6.17
CA PHE A 111 -10.48 0.58 -7.27
C PHE A 111 -10.11 1.98 -6.77
N LEU A 112 -10.84 2.52 -5.77
CA LEU A 112 -10.52 3.82 -5.16
C LEU A 112 -9.13 3.85 -4.52
N THR A 113 -8.72 2.75 -3.91
CA THR A 113 -7.37 2.60 -3.35
C THR A 113 -6.32 2.66 -4.45
N GLY A 114 -6.57 2.02 -5.59
CA GLY A 114 -5.74 2.11 -6.79
C GLY A 114 -5.68 3.52 -7.37
N VAL A 115 -6.80 4.26 -7.39
CA VAL A 115 -6.83 5.69 -7.77
C VAL A 115 -5.89 6.50 -6.88
N GLY A 116 -6.02 6.38 -5.55
CA GLY A 116 -5.17 7.11 -4.61
C GLY A 116 -3.68 6.76 -4.75
N ALA A 117 -3.36 5.47 -4.86
CA ALA A 117 -1.99 5.01 -5.03
C ALA A 117 -1.38 5.41 -6.39
N GLY A 118 -2.19 5.45 -7.45
CA GLY A 118 -1.76 5.80 -8.81
C GLY A 118 -1.22 7.22 -8.93
N THR A 119 -1.62 8.12 -8.01
CA THR A 119 -1.07 9.48 -8.00
C THR A 119 0.34 9.57 -7.44
N PHE A 120 0.77 8.57 -6.66
CA PHE A 120 2.02 8.61 -5.92
C PHE A 120 3.23 8.40 -6.83
N TYR A 121 3.17 7.46 -7.79
CA TYR A 121 4.33 7.08 -8.62
C TYR A 121 4.90 8.26 -9.40
N THR A 122 4.06 8.92 -10.19
CA THR A 122 4.47 10.02 -11.08
C THR A 122 4.82 11.27 -10.26
N SER A 123 4.04 11.58 -9.23
CA SER A 123 4.31 12.74 -8.37
C SER A 123 5.59 12.60 -7.55
N SER A 124 5.89 11.40 -7.04
CA SER A 124 7.11 11.11 -6.27
C SER A 124 8.36 11.25 -7.14
N THR A 125 8.33 10.70 -8.36
CA THR A 125 9.45 10.82 -9.30
C THR A 125 9.65 12.26 -9.77
N SER A 126 8.58 13.00 -10.05
CA SER A 126 8.65 14.45 -10.36
C SER A 126 9.23 15.25 -9.19
N LEU A 127 8.79 15.03 -7.95
CA LEU A 127 9.32 15.72 -6.76
C LEU A 127 10.81 15.49 -6.57
N LEU A 128 11.27 14.23 -6.66
CA LEU A 128 12.68 13.89 -6.55
C LEU A 128 13.50 14.47 -7.70
N SER A 129 12.90 14.58 -8.89
CA SER A 129 13.58 15.18 -10.04
C SER A 129 13.86 16.68 -9.86
N LEU A 130 12.94 17.40 -9.21
CA LEU A 130 13.09 18.83 -8.94
C LEU A 130 14.13 19.15 -7.85
N LEU A 131 14.33 18.21 -6.91
CA LEU A 131 15.15 18.44 -5.71
C LEU A 131 16.57 17.90 -5.81
N PHE A 132 16.81 16.92 -6.68
CA PHE A 132 18.10 16.23 -6.79
C PHE A 132 18.69 16.31 -8.19
N PRO A 133 19.99 16.69 -8.32
CA PRO A 133 20.68 16.73 -9.59
C PRO A 133 20.86 15.32 -10.17
N PRO A 134 21.03 15.17 -11.49
CA PRO A 134 21.07 13.86 -12.16
C PRO A 134 22.04 12.84 -11.53
N ARG A 135 23.22 13.30 -11.10
CA ARG A 135 24.29 12.46 -10.52
C ARG A 135 23.92 11.85 -9.15
N GLU A 136 23.03 12.48 -8.40
CA GLU A 136 22.57 12.00 -7.08
C GLU A 136 21.19 11.35 -7.15
N ARG A 137 20.39 11.72 -8.16
CA ARG A 137 18.99 11.30 -8.32
C ARG A 137 18.84 9.78 -8.36
N GLU A 138 19.70 9.08 -9.08
CA GLU A 138 19.62 7.61 -9.19
C GLU A 138 19.86 6.92 -7.85
N LYS A 139 20.84 7.39 -7.07
CA LYS A 139 21.09 6.87 -5.72
C LYS A 139 19.89 7.10 -4.80
N VAL A 140 19.30 8.29 -4.87
CA VAL A 140 18.12 8.64 -4.08
C VAL A 140 16.91 7.80 -4.48
N LEU A 141 16.67 7.61 -5.79
CA LEU A 141 15.62 6.73 -6.29
C LEU A 141 15.83 5.29 -5.81
N GLY A 142 17.07 4.78 -5.81
CA GLY A 142 17.39 3.47 -5.27
C GLY A 142 17.04 3.33 -3.79
N ILE A 143 17.38 4.32 -2.97
CA ILE A 143 17.01 4.35 -1.55
C ILE A 143 15.48 4.37 -1.43
N VAL A 144 14.81 5.30 -2.09
CA VAL A 144 13.36 5.49 -2.00
C VAL A 144 12.59 4.25 -2.48
N TYR A 145 13.01 3.62 -3.58
CA TYR A 145 12.39 2.41 -4.12
C TYR A 145 12.68 1.16 -3.30
N SER A 146 13.67 1.15 -2.41
CA SER A 146 13.79 0.08 -1.41
C SER A 146 12.56 -0.01 -0.50
N GLY A 147 11.78 1.08 -0.40
CA GLY A 147 10.46 1.12 0.24
C GLY A 147 9.47 0.12 -0.37
N ILE A 148 9.58 -0.17 -1.66
CA ILE A 148 8.73 -1.14 -2.37
C ILE A 148 8.91 -2.54 -1.80
N GLY A 149 10.17 -2.99 -1.72
CA GLY A 149 10.51 -4.32 -1.24
C GLY A 149 10.16 -4.48 0.24
N THR A 150 10.50 -3.48 1.06
CA THR A 150 10.20 -3.49 2.50
C THR A 150 8.71 -3.44 2.79
N GLY A 151 7.93 -2.63 2.07
CA GLY A 151 6.47 -2.57 2.21
C GLY A 151 5.78 -3.87 1.81
N THR A 152 6.22 -4.48 0.71
CA THR A 152 5.69 -5.78 0.24
C THR A 152 5.99 -6.89 1.27
N SER A 153 7.23 -6.97 1.74
CA SER A 153 7.63 -7.95 2.75
C SER A 153 6.88 -7.75 4.07
N ALA A 154 6.69 -6.50 4.50
CA ALA A 154 5.92 -6.17 5.70
C ALA A 154 4.45 -6.60 5.56
N ALA A 155 3.81 -6.36 4.41
CA ALA A 155 2.42 -6.77 4.18
C ALA A 155 2.23 -8.29 4.33
N ILE A 156 3.12 -9.05 3.69
CA ILE A 156 3.07 -10.52 3.72
C ILE A 156 3.40 -11.03 5.12
N ALA A 157 4.43 -10.47 5.79
CA ALA A 157 4.80 -10.90 7.13
C ALA A 157 3.70 -10.62 8.16
N ILE A 158 3.10 -9.42 8.11
CA ILE A 158 2.00 -9.04 9.01
C ILE A 158 0.78 -9.93 8.76
N GLY A 159 0.36 -10.09 7.51
CA GLY A 159 -0.80 -10.92 7.22
C GLY A 159 -0.56 -12.42 7.48
N GLY A 160 0.66 -12.91 7.27
CA GLY A 160 1.05 -14.28 7.64
C GLY A 160 1.06 -14.51 9.16
N PHE A 161 1.57 -13.53 9.94
CA PHE A 161 1.56 -13.59 11.40
C PHE A 161 0.14 -13.50 11.98
N LEU A 162 -0.70 -12.62 11.45
CA LEU A 162 -2.11 -12.54 11.85
C LEU A 162 -2.87 -13.83 11.47
N GLY A 163 -2.59 -14.39 10.30
CA GLY A 163 -3.14 -15.67 9.86
C GLY A 163 -2.72 -16.84 10.75
N SER A 164 -1.46 -16.90 11.20
CA SER A 164 -0.98 -17.98 12.06
C SER A 164 -1.57 -17.90 13.48
N LEU A 165 -1.73 -16.69 14.04
CA LEU A 165 -2.40 -16.52 15.33
C LEU A 165 -3.84 -17.03 15.27
N LEU A 166 -4.62 -16.59 14.28
CA LEU A 166 -6.02 -17.02 14.12
C LEU A 166 -6.13 -18.53 13.80
N GLY A 167 -5.20 -19.06 13.00
CA GLY A 167 -5.12 -20.48 12.68
C GLY A 167 -4.81 -21.35 13.91
N CYS A 168 -3.85 -20.95 14.74
CA CYS A 168 -3.53 -21.63 16.00
C CYS A 168 -4.72 -21.62 16.96
N PHE A 169 -5.42 -20.50 17.11
CA PHE A 169 -6.63 -20.42 17.93
C PHE A 169 -7.73 -21.37 17.46
N LEU A 170 -8.01 -21.41 16.16
CA LEU A 170 -9.02 -22.32 15.60
C LEU A 170 -8.63 -23.79 15.72
N PHE A 171 -7.33 -24.09 15.55
CA PHE A 171 -6.80 -25.44 15.67
C PHE A 171 -6.82 -25.95 17.12
N ASP A 172 -6.55 -25.09 18.09
CA ASP A 172 -6.63 -25.43 19.51
C ASP A 172 -8.08 -25.70 19.95
N ILE A 173 -9.05 -24.94 19.44
CA ILE A 173 -10.48 -25.20 19.67
C ILE A 173 -10.89 -26.56 19.09
N HIS A 174 -10.49 -26.86 17.85
CA HIS A 174 -10.82 -28.13 17.20
C HIS A 174 -10.23 -29.32 17.98
N ARG A 175 -8.96 -29.22 18.40
CA ARG A 175 -8.31 -30.23 19.25
C ARG A 175 -8.95 -30.37 20.64
N GLY A 176 -9.52 -29.30 21.18
CA GLY A 176 -10.27 -29.33 22.44
C GLY A 176 -11.57 -30.13 22.31
N ILE A 177 -12.31 -29.91 21.21
CA ILE A 177 -13.52 -30.65 20.86
C ILE A 177 -13.20 -32.14 20.63
N ASP A 178 -12.16 -32.46 19.87
CA ASP A 178 -11.74 -33.85 19.62
C ASP A 178 -11.31 -34.57 20.90
N ARG A 179 -10.75 -33.84 21.88
CA ARG A 179 -10.42 -34.41 23.20
C ARG A 179 -11.68 -34.67 24.02
N PHE A 180 -12.65 -33.76 24.01
CA PHE A 180 -13.92 -33.91 24.73
C PHE A 180 -14.70 -35.15 24.26
N TRP A 181 -14.78 -35.39 22.95
CA TRP A 181 -15.44 -36.58 22.38
C TRP A 181 -14.76 -37.91 22.73
N LYS A 182 -13.48 -37.90 23.12
CA LYS A 182 -12.77 -39.12 23.56
C LYS A 182 -13.02 -39.48 25.03
N PHE A 183 -13.67 -38.58 25.80
CA PHE A 183 -14.01 -38.80 27.21
C PHE A 183 -15.51 -39.08 27.42
N LEU A 184 -16.33 -39.00 26.37
CA LEU A 184 -17.71 -39.47 26.32
C LEU A 184 -17.77 -40.85 25.69
#